data_AF-A0A6C0BJ70-F1
#
_entry.id   AF-A0A6C0BJ70-F1
#
_cell.length_a   1.000
_cell.length_b   1.000
_cell.length_c   1.000
_cell.angle_alpha   90.00
_cell.angle_beta   90.00
_cell.angle_gamma   90.00
#
_symmetry.space_group_name_H-M   'P 1'
#
loop_
_entity.id
_entity.type
_entity.pdbx_description
1 polymer ?
#
loop_
_entity_poly.entity_id
_entity_poly.type
_entity_poly.pdbx_seq_one_letter_code
_entity_poly.pdbx_strand_id
1 'polypeptide(L)' 'MTSDPYVGEVLLIHLPGTKRPRFRWIVKKREDKRYIVRAPKIGVKISNLTRKRDNDFGKEMLLPFGVKPRSHTQKRRKHI' A
#
# COMPACT_ATOMS: atom_id res chain seq x y z
N MET A 1 7.66 -16.81 13.03
CA MET A 1 7.37 -15.38 12.79
C MET A 1 6.56 -15.27 11.52
N THR A 2 5.25 -15.05 11.61
CA THR A 2 4.37 -14.96 10.43
C THR A 2 4.58 -13.58 9.81
N SER A 3 5.33 -13.52 8.71
CA SER A 3 5.53 -12.27 7.97
C SER A 3 4.19 -11.78 7.45
N ASP A 4 3.81 -10.54 7.75
CA ASP A 4 2.55 -9.98 7.27
C ASP A 4 2.67 -9.73 5.75
N PRO A 5 1.80 -10.34 4.92
CA PRO A 5 1.97 -10.38 3.47
C PRO A 5 1.84 -9.01 2.80
N TYR A 6 1.39 -7.99 3.53
CA TYR A 6 1.19 -6.65 3.00
C TYR A 6 2.35 -5.71 3.33
N VAL A 7 3.15 -6.01 4.35
CA VAL A 7 4.27 -5.14 4.75
C VAL A 7 5.34 -5.18 3.67
N GLY A 8 5.78 -4.00 3.23
CA GLY A 8 6.71 -3.84 2.12
C GLY A 8 6.05 -3.76 0.74
N GLU A 9 4.73 -3.86 0.62
CA GLU A 9 4.01 -3.84 -0.66
C GLU A 9 3.36 -2.48 -0.97
N VAL A 10 3.22 -2.19 -2.26
CA VAL A 10 2.44 -1.03 -2.75
C VAL A 10 1.10 -1.52 -3.26
N LEU A 11 0.02 -1.18 -2.55
CA LEU A 11 -1.32 -1.68 -2.82
C LEU A 11 -2.31 -0.54 -3.07
N LEU A 12 -3.34 -0.83 -3.87
CA LEU A 12 -4.51 0.03 -4.00
C LEU A 12 -5.44 -0.18 -2.80
N ILE A 13 -5.59 0.86 -1.99
CA ILE A 13 -6.41 0.85 -0.77
C ILE A 13 -7.62 1.77 -0.97
N HIS A 14 -8.80 1.27 -0.63
CA HIS A 14 -10.01 2.09 -0.54
C HIS A 14 -10.03 2.82 0.80
N LEU A 15 -9.97 4.15 0.77
CA LEU A 15 -10.04 4.98 1.96
C LEU A 15 -11.49 5.41 2.22
N PRO A 16 -11.91 5.55 3.49
CA PRO A 16 -13.23 6.07 3.83
C PRO A 16 -13.46 7.44 3.20
N GLY A 17 -14.67 7.67 2.69
CA GLY A 17 -15.02 8.94 2.03
C GLY A 17 -14.44 9.12 0.62
N THR A 18 -13.68 8.16 0.09
CA THR A 18 -13.13 8.24 -1.27
C THR A 18 -13.82 7.26 -2.23
N LYS A 19 -14.27 7.75 -3.39
CA LYS A 19 -14.90 6.92 -4.43
C LYS A 19 -13.90 6.01 -5.16
N ARG A 20 -12.62 6.39 -5.19
CA ARG A 20 -11.57 5.71 -5.94
C ARG A 20 -10.46 5.25 -5.01
N PRO A 21 -9.95 4.02 -5.16
CA PRO A 21 -8.81 3.56 -4.39
C PRO A 21 -7.55 4.38 -4.68
N ARG A 22 -6.59 4.31 -3.75
CA ARG A 22 -5.32 5.04 -3.82
C ARG A 22 -4.16 4.09 -3.58
N PHE A 23 -3.08 4.25 -4.34
CA PHE A 23 -1.83 3.54 -4.06
C PHE A 23 -1.27 3.98 -2.71
N ARG A 24 -0.85 2.99 -1.92
CA ARG A 24 -0.22 3.18 -0.62
C ARG A 24 0.88 2.14 -0.46
N TRP A 25 2.07 2.61 -0.08
CA TRP A 25 3.15 1.73 0.33
C TRP A 25 2.99 1.41 1.81
N ILE A 26 2.92 0.13 2.15
CA ILE A 26 2.73 -0.33 3.53
C ILE A 26 4.09 -0.55 4.16
N VAL A 27 4.41 0.24 5.18
CA VAL A 27 5.73 0.27 5.81
C VAL A 27 5.81 -0.76 6.94
N LYS A 28 4.80 -0.79 7.80
CA LYS A 28 4.75 -1.71 8.95
C LYS A 28 3.33 -1.86 9.47
N LYS A 29 3.13 -2.89 10.28
CA LYS A 29 1.92 -3.11 11.06
C LYS A 29 2.18 -2.77 12.52
N ARG A 30 1.24 -2.07 13.15
CA ARG A 30 1.26 -1.78 14.59
C ARG A 30 0.61 -2.92 15.38
N GLU A 31 0.86 -2.94 16.67
CA GLU A 31 0.27 -3.89 17.63
C GLU A 31 -1.28 -3.82 17.65
N ASP A 32 -1.84 -2.62 17.43
CA ASP A 32 -3.28 -2.38 17.31
C ASP A 32 -3.89 -2.85 15.97
N LYS A 33 -3.14 -3.63 15.19
CA LYS A 33 -3.49 -4.20 13.88
C LYS A 33 -3.71 -3.16 12.77
N ARG A 34 -3.41 -1.88 12.99
CA ARG A 34 -3.40 -0.85 11.93
C ARG A 34 -2.07 -0.85 11.18
N TYR A 35 -2.12 -0.44 9.92
CA TYR A 35 -0.93 -0.30 9.08
C TYR A 35 -0.44 1.14 9.06
N ILE A 36 0.88 1.32 9.07
CA ILE A 36 1.52 2.58 8.72
C ILE A 36 1.85 2.55 7.23
N VAL A 37 1.42 3.58 6.53
CA VAL A 37 1.49 3.67 5.08
C VAL A 37 2.08 5.00 4.63
N ARG A 38 2.66 5.03 3.42
CA ARG A 38 3.11 6.25 2.75
C ARG A 38 2.34 6.46 1.46
N ALA A 39 1.96 7.71 1.19
CA ALA A 39 1.32 8.09 -0.07
C ALA A 39 2.38 8.42 -1.12
N PRO A 40 2.20 8.03 -2.38
CA PRO A 40 3.00 8.55 -3.49
C PRO A 40 2.97 10.08 -3.53
N LYS A 41 4.10 10.71 -3.87
CA LYS A 41 4.13 12.14 -4.17
C LYS A 41 3.44 12.41 -5.52
N ILE A 42 2.93 13.63 -5.67
CA ILE A 42 2.33 14.09 -6.92
C ILE A 42 3.40 14.07 -8.03
N GLY A 43 3.05 13.63 -9.23
CA GLY A 43 3.96 13.55 -10.38
C GLY A 43 4.76 12.25 -10.49
N VAL A 44 4.71 11.36 -9.49
CA VAL A 44 5.37 10.05 -9.57
C VAL A 44 4.57 9.10 -10.48
N LYS A 45 5.24 8.53 -11.47
CA LYS A 45 4.65 7.52 -12.36
C LYS A 45 4.28 6.25 -11.58
N ILE A 46 3.09 5.69 -11.82
CA ILE A 46 2.62 4.47 -11.15
C ILE A 46 3.62 3.31 -11.31
N SER A 47 4.26 3.19 -12.48
CA SER A 47 5.28 2.17 -12.76
C SER A 47 6.52 2.28 -11.88
N ASN A 48 6.82 3.47 -11.34
CA ASN A 48 7.96 3.68 -10.44
C ASN A 48 7.64 3.30 -8.99
N LEU A 49 6.35 3.23 -8.61
CA LEU A 49 5.96 2.95 -7.23
C LEU A 49 6.42 1.58 -6.74
N THR A 50 6.52 0.59 -7.63
CA THR A 50 7.06 -0.75 -7.33
C THR A 50 8.51 -0.73 -6.85
N ARG A 51 9.26 0.33 -7.19
CA ARG A 51 10.65 0.52 -6.76
C ARG A 51 10.77 1.00 -5.31
N LYS A 52 9.67 1.45 -4.68
CA LYS A 52 9.59 1.79 -3.25
C LYS A 52 10.69 2.76 -2.80
N ARG A 53 11.05 3.73 -3.65
CA ARG A 53 12.09 4.72 -3.33
C ARG A 53 11.54 5.72 -2.35
N ASP A 54 12.26 6.01 -1.27
CA ASP A 54 11.79 6.95 -0.26
C ASP A 54 11.45 8.34 -0.82
N ASN A 55 12.17 8.78 -1.85
CA ASN A 55 11.90 10.07 -2.49
C ASN A 55 10.58 10.11 -3.28
N ASP A 56 10.05 8.96 -3.69
CA ASP A 56 8.79 8.86 -4.43
C ASP A 56 7.57 8.91 -3.50
N PHE A 57 7.77 8.80 -2.18
CA PHE A 57 6.70 8.71 -1.19
C PHE A 57 6.79 9.85 -0.15
N GLY A 58 5.63 10.34 0.26
CA GLY A 58 5.50 11.34 1.32
C GLY A 58 5.75 10.77 2.71
N LYS A 59 5.37 11.52 3.75
CA LYS A 59 5.51 11.09 5.15
C LYS A 59 4.70 9.84 5.49
N GLU A 60 5.12 9.15 6.55
CA GLU A 60 4.36 8.08 7.16
C GLU A 60 3.02 8.59 7.69
N MET A 61 1.98 7.80 7.49
CA MET A 61 0.63 8.07 7.95
C MET A 61 0.01 6.78 8.45
N LEU A 62 -0.84 6.91 9.46
CA LEU A 62 -1.60 5.78 9.98
C LEU A 62 -2.82 5.52 9.10
N LEU A 63 -3.02 4.27 8.71
CA LEU A 63 -4.20 3.88 7.97
C LEU A 63 -5.44 3.97 8.87
N PRO A 64 -6.59 4.48 8.38
CA PRO A 64 -7.80 4.56 9.17
C PRO A 64 -8.25 3.19 9.68
N PHE A 65 -8.93 3.19 10.83
CA PHE A 65 -9.43 1.96 11.44
C PHE A 65 -10.42 1.24 10.51
N GLY A 66 -10.41 -0.09 10.52
CA GLY A 66 -11.26 -0.92 9.66
C GLY A 66 -10.81 -1.03 8.19
N VAL A 67 -9.87 -0.20 7.74
CA VAL A 67 -9.34 -0.29 6.38
C VAL A 67 -8.31 -1.42 6.32
N LYS A 68 -8.60 -2.44 5.52
CA LYS A 68 -7.67 -3.54 5.26
C LYS A 68 -7.03 -3.36 3.87
N PRO A 69 -5.70 -3.48 3.76
CA PRO A 69 -5.07 -3.67 2.47
C PRO A 69 -5.66 -4.91 1.81
N ARG A 70 -6.04 -4.79 0.55
CA ARG A 70 -6.31 -5.97 -0.28
C ARG A 70 -5.12 -6.13 -1.20
N SER A 71 -4.49 -7.30 -1.17
CA SER A 71 -3.57 -7.66 -2.25
C SER A 71 -4.38 -7.61 -3.53
N HIS A 72 -4.02 -6.71 -4.44
CA HIS A 72 -4.37 -6.92 -5.83
C HIS A 72 -3.48 -8.08 -6.26
N THR A 73 -3.87 -9.30 -5.91
CA THR A 73 -3.21 -10.49 -6.41
C THR A 73 -3.36 -10.36 -7.92
N GLN A 74 -2.32 -9.85 -8.59
CA GLN A 74 -2.13 -10.14 -9.99
C GLN A 74 -2.15 -11.66 -10.01
N LYS A 75 -3.30 -12.26 -10.35
CA LYS A 75 -3.30 -13.57 -10.95
C LYS A 75 -2.41 -13.37 -12.17
N ARG A 76 -1.10 -13.60 -12.01
CA ARG A 76 -0.23 -13.96 -13.12
C ARG A 76 -0.95 -15.16 -13.71
N ARG A 77 -1.77 -14.92 -14.73
CA ARG A 77 -2.19 -15.97 -15.64
C ARG A 77 -0.86 -16.54 -16.13
N LYS A 78 -0.44 -17.65 -15.53
CA LYS A 78 0.53 -18.53 -16.17
C LYS A 78 -0.16 -18.92 -17.46
N HIS A 79 0.17 -18.23 -18.54
CA HIS A 79 0.03 -18.81 -19.86
C HIS A 79 1.03 -19.98 -19.85
N ILE A 80 0.48 -21.16 -19.59
CA ILE A 80 1.06 -22.43 -20.03
C ILE A 80 0.68 -22.53 -21.51
#